data_AF-A0A352JFP1-F1
#
_entry.id   AF-A0A352JFP1-F1
#
_cell.length_a   1.000
_cell.length_b   1.000
_cell.length_c   1.000
_cell.angle_alpha   90.00
_cell.angle_beta   90.00
_cell.angle_gamma   90.00
#
_symmetry.space_group_name_H-M   'P 1'
#
loop_
_entity.id
_entity.type
_entity.pdbx_description
1 polymer ?
#
loop_
_entity_poly.entity_id
_entity_poly.type
_entity_poly.pdbx_seq_one_letter_code
_entity_poly.pdbx_strand_id
1 'polypeptide(L)'
;MTITDTETEYISSKELKELRGFTDPTIKKFLGECDKTEKNSKNKSSPIKLYSLERVNKVLSDPSFIEWQNKKKSSTSRRKQAIVDVEASPSVAVVSKFQTVDAESISQPDAFDFDRELLLLKTADWSNFEWQHFREENDEKFSKEQKLDAVTTVSKMLLSAYWFTPKNFFNAFIQYGSRDEYNSDLVGAYKSSILTHGWMGIPLVSLMIRDRQNPCKICLDSGHHRWIALKELSEMGQLPDDFKIPVFDLKELRSVVRDRYSSNIDFALRYAFTGGKLGHDFALRVIAKNWFTRLCTGVDCS
;
A
#
# COMPACT_ATOMS: atom_id res chain seq x y z
N MET A 1 -37.93 -21.82 11.85
CA MET A 1 -38.03 -20.53 12.56
C MET A 1 -36.90 -19.64 12.10
N THR A 2 -37.22 -18.39 11.84
CA THR A 2 -36.48 -17.36 11.13
C THR A 2 -35.14 -17.00 11.78
N ILE A 3 -34.08 -17.00 10.97
CA ILE A 3 -32.81 -16.33 11.25
C ILE A 3 -33.00 -14.86 10.85
N THR A 4 -33.04 -13.95 11.80
CA THR A 4 -32.90 -12.50 11.53
C THR A 4 -32.30 -11.81 12.75
N ASP A 5 -31.00 -11.95 12.95
CA ASP A 5 -30.19 -10.91 13.60
C ASP A 5 -29.22 -10.39 12.55
N THR A 6 -29.73 -9.51 11.68
CA THR A 6 -28.86 -8.61 10.92
C THR A 6 -28.37 -7.55 11.92
N GLU A 7 -27.19 -7.75 12.49
CA GLU A 7 -26.43 -6.68 13.13
C GLU A 7 -26.31 -5.54 12.10
N THR A 8 -27.16 -4.55 12.25
CA THR A 8 -27.17 -3.38 11.37
C THR A 8 -26.02 -2.51 11.82
N GLU A 9 -24.84 -2.74 11.25
CA GLU A 9 -23.67 -1.90 11.50
C GLU A 9 -23.98 -0.45 11.06
N TYR A 10 -23.57 0.52 11.87
CA TYR A 10 -23.76 1.95 11.61
C TYR A 10 -22.41 2.63 11.34
N ILE A 11 -22.41 3.69 10.53
CA ILE A 11 -21.25 4.53 10.23
C ILE A 11 -21.57 6.00 10.54
N SER A 12 -20.64 6.72 11.15
CA SER A 12 -20.84 8.12 11.51
C SER A 12 -20.72 9.07 10.32
N SER A 13 -21.34 10.26 10.41
CA SER A 13 -21.17 11.34 9.44
C SER A 13 -19.69 11.71 9.22
N LYS A 14 -18.90 11.67 10.29
CA LYS A 14 -17.45 11.94 10.23
C LYS A 14 -16.75 10.87 9.41
N GLU A 15 -17.02 9.59 9.69
CA GLU A 15 -16.48 8.47 8.93
C GLU A 15 -16.99 8.44 7.48
N LEU A 16 -18.21 8.89 7.19
CA LEU A 16 -18.68 9.03 5.80
C LEU A 16 -17.88 10.08 5.02
N LYS A 17 -17.49 11.18 5.67
CA LYS A 17 -16.64 12.20 5.05
C LYS A 17 -15.21 11.70 4.86
N GLU A 18 -14.66 11.06 5.89
CA GLU A 18 -13.27 10.63 5.94
C GLU A 18 -13.02 9.34 5.12
N LEU A 19 -13.89 8.33 5.26
CA LEU A 19 -13.74 7.02 4.63
C LEU A 19 -14.44 6.92 3.26
N ARG A 20 -15.51 7.67 3.05
CA ARG A 20 -16.36 7.56 1.85
C ARG A 20 -16.39 8.84 1.00
N GLY A 21 -15.65 9.89 1.39
CA GLY A 21 -15.52 11.13 0.63
C GLY A 21 -16.82 11.93 0.48
N PHE A 22 -17.81 11.65 1.33
CA PHE A 22 -19.05 12.41 1.36
C PHE A 22 -18.78 13.85 1.83
N THR A 23 -19.61 14.79 1.38
CA THR A 23 -19.68 16.15 1.96
C THR A 23 -21.06 16.37 2.57
N ASP A 24 -21.22 17.35 3.46
CA ASP A 24 -22.53 17.61 4.09
C ASP A 24 -23.70 17.76 3.09
N PRO A 25 -23.55 18.48 1.96
CA PRO A 25 -24.56 18.50 0.91
C PRO A 25 -24.86 17.13 0.30
N THR A 26 -23.85 16.28 0.18
CA THR A 26 -23.96 14.95 -0.44
C THR A 26 -24.64 13.96 0.51
N ILE A 27 -24.31 14.03 1.81
CA ILE A 27 -25.00 13.26 2.86
C ILE A 27 -26.48 13.63 2.86
N LYS A 28 -26.80 14.93 2.88
CA LYS A 28 -28.19 15.39 2.86
C LYS A 28 -28.94 14.97 1.59
N LYS A 29 -28.27 15.02 0.43
CA LYS A 29 -28.90 14.71 -0.87
C LYS A 29 -29.19 13.23 -1.05
N PHE A 30 -28.27 12.34 -0.64
CA PHE A 30 -28.36 10.91 -0.96
C PHE A 30 -28.70 10.02 0.23
N LEU A 31 -28.30 10.40 1.44
CA LEU A 31 -28.57 9.63 2.66
C LEU A 31 -29.71 10.22 3.50
N GLY A 32 -30.02 11.52 3.34
CA GLY A 32 -31.10 12.18 4.04
C GLY A 32 -30.83 12.32 5.54
N GLU A 33 -31.85 12.07 6.36
CA GLU A 33 -31.73 12.10 7.82
C GLU A 33 -30.99 10.88 8.38
N CYS A 34 -30.27 11.10 9.48
CA CYS A 34 -29.52 10.04 10.15
C CYS A 34 -30.46 9.04 10.84
N ASP A 35 -30.04 7.77 10.88
CA ASP A 35 -30.84 6.69 11.46
C ASP A 35 -30.78 6.70 12.99
N LYS A 36 -29.61 7.09 13.53
CA LYS A 36 -29.38 7.19 14.98
C LYS A 36 -28.52 8.41 15.30
N THR A 37 -28.70 8.92 16.51
CA THR A 37 -27.83 9.95 17.09
C THR A 37 -27.24 9.44 18.40
N GLU A 38 -25.92 9.45 18.51
CA GLU A 38 -25.21 9.09 19.74
C GLU A 38 -24.67 10.32 20.48
N LYS A 39 -24.57 10.22 21.81
CA LYS A 39 -23.95 11.25 22.62
C LYS A 39 -22.45 11.27 22.36
N ASN A 40 -21.94 12.43 21.95
CA ASN A 40 -20.52 12.63 21.79
C ASN A 40 -19.85 12.77 23.16
N SER A 41 -18.94 11.84 23.49
CA SER A 41 -18.23 11.81 24.78
C SER A 41 -17.31 13.02 24.99
N LYS A 42 -16.87 13.68 23.91
CA LYS A 42 -15.97 14.84 23.97
C LYS A 42 -16.70 16.18 23.95
N ASN A 43 -17.92 16.24 23.43
CA ASN A 43 -18.65 17.50 23.33
C ASN A 43 -20.17 17.28 23.40
N LYS A 44 -20.77 17.58 24.56
CA LYS A 44 -22.20 17.29 24.84
C LYS A 44 -23.17 18.03 23.91
N SER A 45 -22.73 19.11 23.28
CA SER A 45 -23.57 19.98 22.43
C SER A 45 -23.74 19.47 20.98
N SER A 46 -22.93 18.51 20.53
CA SER A 46 -22.92 18.06 19.13
C SER A 46 -23.03 16.53 19.03
N PRO A 47 -24.26 15.97 18.93
CA PRO A 47 -24.46 14.52 18.84
C PRO A 47 -23.90 13.94 17.53
N ILE A 48 -23.37 12.72 17.61
CA ILE A 48 -22.81 11.98 16.48
C ILE A 48 -23.97 11.41 15.66
N LYS A 49 -24.06 11.81 14.39
CA LYS A 49 -25.06 11.30 13.45
C LYS A 49 -24.57 10.00 12.83
N LEU A 50 -25.38 8.94 12.94
CA LEU A 50 -25.09 7.59 12.46
C LEU A 50 -26.03 7.20 11.32
N TYR A 51 -25.48 6.49 10.33
CA TYR A 51 -26.19 6.02 9.14
C TYR A 51 -25.99 4.52 9.01
N SER A 52 -27.02 3.76 8.62
CA SER A 52 -26.88 2.31 8.44
C SER A 52 -25.95 2.00 7.27
N LEU A 53 -25.03 1.06 7.47
CA LEU A 53 -24.08 0.66 6.43
C LEU A 53 -24.79 0.06 5.21
N GLU A 54 -25.91 -0.63 5.41
CA GLU A 54 -26.73 -1.16 4.32
C GLU A 54 -27.24 -0.04 3.39
N ARG A 55 -27.77 1.05 3.97
CA ARG A 55 -28.26 2.20 3.20
C ARG A 55 -27.12 2.93 2.49
N VAL A 56 -25.99 3.08 3.17
CA VAL A 56 -24.78 3.68 2.59
C VAL A 56 -24.28 2.84 1.41
N ASN A 57 -24.23 1.52 1.53
CA ASN A 57 -23.81 0.62 0.46
C ASN A 57 -24.78 0.62 -0.73
N LYS A 58 -26.08 0.74 -0.48
CA LYS A 58 -27.10 0.93 -1.54
C LYS A 58 -26.85 2.23 -2.31
N VAL A 59 -26.59 3.33 -1.61
CA VAL A 59 -26.27 4.62 -2.24
C VAL A 59 -24.96 4.57 -3.02
N LEU A 60 -23.93 3.91 -2.48
CA LEU A 60 -22.66 3.75 -3.18
C LEU A 60 -22.78 2.94 -4.48
N SER A 61 -23.77 2.04 -4.53
CA SER A 61 -24.07 1.21 -5.70
C SER A 61 -25.11 1.85 -6.63
N ASP A 62 -25.67 3.02 -6.27
CA ASP A 62 -26.70 3.70 -7.05
C ASP A 62 -26.07 4.37 -8.29
N PRO A 63 -26.59 4.08 -9.51
CA PRO A 63 -26.14 4.72 -10.74
C PRO A 63 -26.12 6.26 -10.67
N SER A 64 -27.09 6.87 -9.99
CA SER A 64 -27.22 8.32 -9.83
C SER A 64 -26.09 8.91 -8.98
N PHE A 65 -25.62 8.15 -7.98
CA PHE A 65 -24.49 8.54 -7.14
C PHE A 65 -23.16 8.38 -7.89
N ILE A 66 -23.01 7.28 -8.64
CA ILE A 66 -21.85 7.01 -9.50
C ILE A 66 -21.72 8.10 -10.58
N GLU A 67 -22.81 8.46 -11.26
CA GLU A 67 -22.82 9.56 -12.22
C GLU A 67 -22.45 10.89 -11.59
N TRP A 68 -22.95 11.18 -10.38
CA TRP A 68 -22.61 12.40 -9.66
C TRP A 68 -21.12 12.45 -9.31
N GLN A 69 -20.53 11.34 -8.82
CA GLN A 69 -19.08 11.26 -8.58
C GLN A 69 -18.27 11.49 -9.85
N ASN A 70 -18.69 10.89 -10.97
CA ASN A 70 -18.02 11.03 -12.26
C ASN A 70 -18.11 12.47 -12.81
N LYS A 71 -19.25 13.15 -12.66
CA LYS A 71 -19.42 14.58 -13.00
C LYS A 71 -18.51 15.49 -12.16
N LYS A 72 -18.22 15.13 -10.92
CA LYS A 72 -17.29 15.88 -10.05
C LYS A 72 -15.84 15.74 -10.50
N LYS A 73 -15.44 14.58 -11.03
CA LYS A 73 -14.12 14.34 -11.62
C LYS A 73 -13.95 15.06 -12.97
N SER A 74 -15.00 15.12 -13.79
CA SER A 74 -14.96 15.83 -15.08
C SER A 74 -14.92 17.35 -14.95
N SER A 75 -15.55 17.93 -13.91
CA SER A 75 -15.49 19.37 -13.64
C SER A 75 -14.13 19.85 -13.12
N THR A 76 -13.38 18.99 -12.42
CA THR A 76 -11.99 19.28 -12.03
C THR A 76 -11.00 19.15 -13.18
N SER A 77 -11.29 18.30 -14.17
CA SER A 77 -10.50 18.15 -15.40
C SER A 77 -10.63 19.37 -16.34
N ARG A 78 -11.85 19.90 -16.53
CA ARG A 78 -12.06 21.13 -17.34
C ARG A 78 -11.37 22.37 -16.77
N ARG A 79 -11.23 22.45 -15.44
CA ARG A 79 -10.52 23.57 -14.78
C ARG A 79 -9.00 23.52 -14.98
N LYS A 80 -8.43 22.36 -15.34
CA LYS A 80 -7.02 22.23 -15.74
C LYS A 80 -6.79 22.51 -17.23
N GLN A 81 -7.75 22.19 -18.12
CA GLN A 81 -7.63 22.50 -19.54
C GLN A 81 -7.81 23.99 -19.87
N ALA A 82 -8.67 24.71 -19.14
CA ALA A 82 -8.86 26.15 -19.35
C ALA A 82 -7.64 27.02 -18.99
N ILE A 83 -6.65 26.48 -18.28
CA ILE A 83 -5.38 27.18 -17.96
C ILE A 83 -4.32 26.94 -19.05
N VAL A 84 -4.46 25.88 -19.85
CA VAL A 84 -3.45 25.49 -20.87
C VAL A 84 -3.75 26.11 -22.24
N ASP A 85 -5.01 26.44 -22.55
CA ASP A 85 -5.42 26.98 -23.87
C ASP A 85 -5.27 28.51 -24.04
N VAL A 86 -4.65 29.24 -23.09
CA VAL A 86 -4.40 30.69 -23.23
C VAL A 86 -2.95 31.05 -23.60
N GLU A 87 -1.99 30.12 -23.52
CA GLU A 87 -0.56 30.40 -23.76
C GLU A 87 0.06 29.66 -24.96
N ALA A 88 -0.59 29.71 -26.13
CA ALA A 88 -0.01 29.21 -27.38
C ALA A 88 -0.03 30.25 -28.53
N SER A 89 0.78 31.31 -28.35
CA SER A 89 1.59 32.05 -29.37
C SER A 89 0.90 32.78 -30.56
N PRO A 90 1.56 33.72 -31.31
CA PRO A 90 3.01 33.98 -31.38
C PRO A 90 3.52 35.46 -31.44
N SER A 91 4.85 35.57 -31.31
CA SER A 91 5.80 36.55 -31.88
C SER A 91 6.02 37.91 -31.18
N VAL A 92 7.25 38.16 -30.70
CA VAL A 92 8.28 39.05 -31.30
C VAL A 92 9.59 38.94 -30.48
N ALA A 93 10.72 38.91 -31.18
CA ALA A 93 12.08 38.86 -30.66
C ALA A 93 12.53 40.18 -29.99
N VAL A 94 13.19 40.10 -28.83
CA VAL A 94 14.19 41.09 -28.38
C VAL A 94 15.27 40.38 -27.54
N VAL A 95 16.51 40.57 -27.98
CA VAL A 95 17.76 40.21 -27.30
C VAL A 95 17.93 41.03 -26.02
N SER A 96 18.26 40.40 -24.89
CA SER A 96 19.16 41.02 -23.91
C SER A 96 19.81 39.97 -23.00
N LYS A 97 21.14 40.00 -22.98
CA LYS A 97 22.03 39.33 -22.03
C LYS A 97 21.57 39.56 -20.59
N PHE A 98 21.67 38.55 -19.73
CA PHE A 98 22.33 38.65 -18.41
C PHE A 98 22.71 37.26 -17.89
N GLN A 99 24.03 37.09 -17.74
CA GLN A 99 24.77 36.38 -16.71
C GLN A 99 24.30 34.99 -16.25
N THR A 100 25.16 34.02 -16.59
CA THR A 100 25.59 32.87 -15.77
C THR A 100 25.43 33.11 -14.27
N VAL A 101 24.58 32.31 -13.65
CA VAL A 101 24.84 31.75 -12.33
C VAL A 101 24.78 30.25 -12.52
N ASP A 102 25.93 29.60 -12.39
CA ASP A 102 26.05 28.16 -12.30
C ASP A 102 25.17 27.66 -11.15
N ALA A 103 23.97 27.20 -11.49
CA ALA A 103 23.30 26.23 -10.66
C ALA A 103 23.95 24.89 -11.01
N GLU A 104 25.01 24.56 -10.28
CA GLU A 104 25.54 23.21 -10.19
C GLU A 104 24.35 22.25 -10.20
N SER A 105 24.20 21.52 -11.31
CA SER A 105 23.36 20.35 -11.36
C SER A 105 23.93 19.41 -10.32
N ILE A 106 23.35 19.41 -9.11
CA ILE A 106 23.57 18.37 -8.12
C ILE A 106 23.12 17.09 -8.82
N SER A 107 24.09 16.38 -9.39
CA SER A 107 23.92 15.07 -9.97
C SER A 107 23.34 14.19 -8.87
N GLN A 108 22.04 13.91 -8.91
CA GLN A 108 21.47 12.90 -8.05
C GLN A 108 22.15 11.58 -8.41
N PRO A 109 22.75 10.89 -7.44
CA PRO A 109 23.50 9.67 -7.71
C PRO A 109 22.52 8.58 -8.15
N ASP A 110 22.83 7.90 -9.26
CA ASP A 110 22.34 6.58 -9.67
C ASP A 110 20.94 6.18 -9.14
N ALA A 111 19.91 6.96 -9.50
CA ALA A 111 18.53 6.58 -9.24
C ALA A 111 18.19 5.30 -10.01
N PHE A 112 17.60 4.32 -9.33
CA PHE A 112 17.16 3.07 -9.97
C PHE A 112 16.08 3.36 -11.00
N ASP A 113 16.32 2.99 -12.26
CA ASP A 113 15.36 3.18 -13.34
C ASP A 113 14.36 2.01 -13.36
N PHE A 114 13.26 2.15 -12.64
CA PHE A 114 12.23 1.10 -12.57
C PHE A 114 11.65 0.70 -13.93
N ASP A 115 11.56 1.63 -14.90
CA ASP A 115 10.93 1.36 -16.19
C ASP A 115 11.83 0.44 -17.06
N ARG A 116 13.14 0.54 -16.89
CA ARG A 116 14.14 -0.27 -17.61
C ARG A 116 14.64 -1.47 -16.82
N GLU A 117 14.94 -1.30 -15.54
CA GLU A 117 15.68 -2.28 -14.74
C GLU A 117 14.83 -3.44 -14.25
N LEU A 118 13.52 -3.24 -14.01
CA LEU A 118 12.62 -4.35 -13.63
C LEU A 118 12.57 -5.44 -14.70
N LEU A 119 12.69 -5.06 -15.98
CA LEU A 119 12.72 -6.01 -17.11
C LEU A 119 13.97 -6.89 -17.13
N LEU A 120 15.04 -6.48 -16.44
CA LEU A 120 16.34 -7.17 -16.41
C LEU A 120 16.49 -8.09 -15.21
N LEU A 121 15.61 -7.99 -14.22
CA LEU A 121 15.62 -8.85 -13.04
C LEU A 121 15.02 -10.21 -13.39
N LYS A 122 15.76 -11.29 -13.11
CA LYS A 122 15.23 -12.65 -13.20
C LYS A 122 14.31 -12.90 -12.00
N THR A 123 13.14 -13.49 -12.23
CA THR A 123 12.07 -13.62 -11.22
C THR A 123 12.16 -14.86 -10.34
N ALA A 124 13.16 -15.74 -10.50
CA ALA A 124 13.22 -16.97 -9.73
C ALA A 124 14.64 -17.46 -9.46
N ASP A 125 15.12 -17.25 -8.24
CA ASP A 125 16.25 -18.02 -7.68
C ASP A 125 15.78 -19.08 -6.66
N TRP A 126 14.51 -19.04 -6.20
CA TRP A 126 14.01 -19.90 -5.11
C TRP A 126 12.57 -20.37 -5.32
N SER A 127 12.30 -21.67 -5.12
CA SER A 127 10.99 -22.30 -5.39
C SER A 127 10.35 -23.07 -4.23
N ASN A 128 11.04 -23.28 -3.11
CA ASN A 128 10.55 -24.16 -2.03
C ASN A 128 10.38 -23.40 -0.70
N PHE A 129 9.33 -22.58 -0.62
CA PHE A 129 8.92 -22.00 0.66
C PHE A 129 8.14 -23.04 1.48
N GLU A 130 8.52 -23.23 2.74
CA GLU A 130 7.88 -24.16 3.66
C GLU A 130 7.19 -23.44 4.82
N TRP A 131 6.23 -24.14 5.44
CA TRP A 131 5.41 -23.60 6.51
C TRP A 131 6.24 -23.13 7.73
N GLN A 132 7.34 -23.81 8.03
CA GLN A 132 8.26 -23.47 9.13
C GLN A 132 8.89 -22.07 9.01
N HIS A 133 8.82 -21.44 7.83
CA HIS A 133 9.30 -20.07 7.64
C HIS A 133 8.27 -19.00 8.03
N PHE A 134 7.04 -19.39 8.33
CA PHE A 134 6.10 -18.50 9.01
C PHE A 134 6.48 -18.37 10.49
N ARG A 135 6.51 -17.13 11.00
CA ARG A 135 6.77 -16.84 12.41
C ARG A 135 5.48 -16.81 13.20
N GLU A 136 4.90 -17.97 13.49
CA GLU A 136 3.64 -18.06 14.24
C GLU A 136 3.83 -18.84 15.54
N GLU A 137 3.62 -18.17 16.68
CA GLU A 137 3.69 -18.77 18.02
C GLU A 137 2.51 -19.73 18.32
N ASN A 138 1.54 -19.86 17.40
CA ASN A 138 0.31 -20.65 17.60
C ASN A 138 -0.04 -21.52 16.39
N ASP A 139 0.91 -22.34 15.94
CA ASP A 139 0.77 -23.16 14.74
C ASP A 139 -0.42 -24.15 14.76
N GLU A 140 -0.87 -24.55 15.95
CA GLU A 140 -1.99 -25.48 16.14
C GLU A 140 -3.36 -24.90 15.71
N LYS A 141 -3.47 -23.58 15.53
CA LYS A 141 -4.72 -22.91 15.16
C LYS A 141 -5.06 -23.02 13.67
N PHE A 142 -4.11 -23.41 12.82
CA PHE A 142 -4.31 -23.48 11.37
C PHE A 142 -4.61 -24.90 10.91
N SER A 143 -5.66 -25.05 10.10
CA SER A 143 -5.95 -26.33 9.44
C SER A 143 -4.89 -26.67 8.39
N LYS A 144 -4.75 -27.96 8.04
CA LYS A 144 -3.83 -28.40 6.98
C LYS A 144 -4.07 -27.67 5.66
N GLU A 145 -5.34 -27.43 5.31
CA GLU A 145 -5.72 -26.69 4.11
C GLU A 145 -5.27 -25.23 4.18
N GLN A 146 -5.42 -24.57 5.33
CA GLN A 146 -4.97 -23.19 5.51
C GLN A 146 -3.44 -23.07 5.40
N LYS A 147 -2.70 -24.02 6.01
CA LYS A 147 -1.24 -24.06 5.91
C LYS A 147 -0.78 -24.24 4.47
N LEU A 148 -1.38 -25.21 3.76
CA LEU A 148 -1.08 -25.46 2.35
C LEU A 148 -1.43 -24.27 1.46
N ASP A 149 -2.58 -23.61 1.70
CA ASP A 149 -3.01 -22.42 0.96
C ASP A 149 -1.99 -21.29 1.13
N ALA A 150 -1.57 -21.01 2.37
CA ALA A 150 -0.60 -19.96 2.67
C ALA A 150 0.78 -20.24 2.06
N VAL A 151 1.29 -21.47 2.20
CA VAL A 151 2.56 -21.89 1.58
C VAL A 151 2.51 -21.76 0.06
N THR A 152 1.41 -22.21 -0.55
CA THR A 152 1.22 -22.12 -2.01
C THR A 152 1.16 -20.66 -2.46
N THR A 153 0.48 -19.80 -1.71
CA THR A 153 0.40 -18.36 -1.99
C THR A 153 1.78 -17.70 -1.90
N VAL A 154 2.54 -17.92 -0.83
CA VAL A 154 3.88 -17.32 -0.70
C VAL A 154 4.84 -17.86 -1.75
N SER A 155 4.76 -19.14 -2.10
CA SER A 155 5.56 -19.72 -3.19
C SER A 155 5.27 -19.04 -4.53
N LYS A 156 3.99 -18.81 -4.84
CA LYS A 156 3.58 -18.04 -6.03
C LYS A 156 4.06 -16.58 -5.95
N MET A 157 4.03 -15.96 -4.77
CA MET A 157 4.55 -14.60 -4.59
C MET A 157 6.07 -14.54 -4.87
N LEU A 158 6.85 -15.52 -4.39
CA LEU A 158 8.29 -15.60 -4.65
C LEU A 158 8.61 -15.81 -6.14
N LEU A 159 7.84 -16.64 -6.84
CA LEU A 159 7.98 -16.85 -8.29
C LEU A 159 7.67 -15.59 -9.12
N SER A 160 6.82 -14.71 -8.58
CA SER A 160 6.45 -13.44 -9.19
C SER A 160 7.22 -12.25 -8.61
N ALA A 161 8.17 -12.49 -7.70
CA ALA A 161 8.94 -11.42 -7.08
C ALA A 161 10.05 -10.91 -8.00
N TYR A 162 10.40 -9.65 -7.82
CA TYR A 162 11.58 -9.04 -8.40
C TYR A 162 12.78 -9.27 -7.48
N TRP A 163 13.88 -9.81 -8.01
CA TRP A 163 15.05 -10.18 -7.22
C TRP A 163 16.17 -9.16 -7.39
N PHE A 164 16.38 -8.33 -6.37
CA PHE A 164 17.34 -7.23 -6.42
C PHE A 164 18.69 -7.61 -5.82
N THR A 165 19.79 -7.10 -6.38
CA THR A 165 21.05 -7.01 -5.62
C THR A 165 20.89 -6.04 -4.45
N PRO A 166 21.69 -6.16 -3.36
CA PRO A 166 21.64 -5.20 -2.25
C PRO A 166 21.81 -3.75 -2.70
N LYS A 167 22.76 -3.50 -3.62
CA LYS A 167 22.98 -2.16 -4.18
C LYS A 167 21.72 -1.61 -4.86
N ASN A 168 21.13 -2.36 -5.79
CA ASN A 168 19.95 -1.90 -6.52
C ASN A 168 18.75 -1.77 -5.59
N PHE A 169 18.59 -2.68 -4.63
CA PHE A 169 17.54 -2.63 -3.63
C PHE A 169 17.58 -1.34 -2.80
N PHE A 170 18.71 -0.99 -2.20
CA PHE A 170 18.81 0.25 -1.41
C PHE A 170 18.80 1.51 -2.28
N ASN A 171 19.14 1.41 -3.57
CA ASN A 171 18.94 2.48 -4.55
C ASN A 171 17.47 2.63 -4.96
N ALA A 172 16.68 1.57 -4.94
CA ALA A 172 15.28 1.56 -5.36
C ALA A 172 14.30 1.87 -4.22
N PHE A 173 14.57 1.38 -3.01
CA PHE A 173 13.58 1.33 -1.94
C PHE A 173 13.93 2.19 -0.73
N ILE A 174 12.88 2.57 0.01
CA ILE A 174 12.94 3.13 1.36
C ILE A 174 11.94 2.40 2.25
N GLN A 175 12.23 2.31 3.54
CA GLN A 175 11.29 1.70 4.49
C GLN A 175 10.11 2.66 4.76
N TYR A 176 8.88 2.19 4.59
CA TYR A 176 7.70 2.95 5.00
C TYR A 176 7.58 3.03 6.52
N GLY A 177 7.25 4.21 7.03
CA GLY A 177 6.84 4.41 8.43
C GLY A 177 7.88 3.97 9.46
N SER A 178 9.17 4.16 9.20
CA SER A 178 10.26 3.72 10.10
C SER A 178 9.97 4.11 11.54
N ARG A 179 9.77 3.10 12.38
CA ARG A 179 9.74 3.25 13.84
C ARG A 179 11.19 3.28 14.29
N ASP A 180 11.54 4.24 15.14
CA ASP A 180 12.89 4.30 15.71
C ASP A 180 13.15 3.14 16.68
N GLU A 181 12.10 2.46 17.14
CA GLU A 181 12.19 1.30 18.01
C GLU A 181 12.12 0.00 17.21
N TYR A 182 13.25 -0.71 17.17
CA TYR A 182 13.33 -2.09 16.70
C TYR A 182 13.81 -3.00 17.83
N ASN A 183 13.52 -4.29 17.70
CA ASN A 183 13.99 -5.30 18.64
C ASN A 183 15.35 -5.84 18.13
N SER A 184 16.41 -5.57 18.89
CA SER A 184 17.78 -5.97 18.54
C SER A 184 17.95 -7.47 18.38
N ASP A 185 17.26 -8.27 19.21
CA ASP A 185 17.37 -9.73 19.20
C ASP A 185 16.71 -10.30 17.93
N LEU A 186 15.57 -9.75 17.53
CA LEU A 186 14.91 -10.12 16.28
C LEU A 186 15.75 -9.75 15.05
N VAL A 187 16.39 -8.57 15.07
CA VAL A 187 17.33 -8.15 14.02
C VAL A 187 18.52 -9.10 13.96
N GLY A 188 19.13 -9.43 15.11
CA GLY A 188 20.22 -10.39 15.22
C GLY A 188 19.85 -11.76 14.66
N ALA A 189 18.68 -12.28 15.02
CA ALA A 189 18.17 -13.54 14.49
C ALA A 189 17.98 -13.50 12.97
N TYR A 190 17.48 -12.38 12.42
CA TYR A 190 17.38 -12.21 10.97
C TYR A 190 18.75 -12.17 10.29
N LYS A 191 19.74 -11.49 10.87
CA LYS A 191 21.10 -11.49 10.31
C LYS A 191 21.68 -12.89 10.23
N SER A 192 21.63 -13.64 11.33
CA SER A 192 22.12 -15.02 11.38
C SER A 192 21.41 -15.90 10.36
N SER A 193 20.09 -15.76 10.22
CA SER A 193 19.31 -16.49 9.23
C SER A 193 19.73 -16.14 7.80
N ILE A 194 19.92 -14.85 7.49
CA ILE A 194 20.32 -14.38 6.16
C ILE A 194 21.70 -14.91 5.77
N LEU A 195 22.66 -14.87 6.69
CA LEU A 195 24.02 -15.34 6.41
C LEU A 195 24.10 -16.86 6.27
N THR A 196 23.28 -17.60 7.02
CA THR A 196 23.35 -19.07 7.02
C THR A 196 22.54 -19.68 5.89
N HIS A 197 21.37 -19.10 5.59
CA HIS A 197 20.39 -19.73 4.70
C HIS A 197 19.98 -18.83 3.52
N GLY A 198 20.58 -17.65 3.36
CA GLY A 198 20.13 -16.69 2.36
C GLY A 198 18.76 -16.08 2.71
N TRP A 199 18.01 -15.65 1.70
CA TRP A 199 16.66 -15.13 1.91
C TRP A 199 15.65 -16.27 2.14
N MET A 200 15.55 -16.75 3.38
CA MET A 200 14.49 -17.66 3.80
C MET A 200 13.37 -16.89 4.49
N GLY A 201 12.32 -16.55 3.75
CA GLY A 201 11.15 -15.90 4.31
C GLY A 201 10.19 -15.33 3.28
N ILE A 202 9.08 -14.81 3.78
CA ILE A 202 8.10 -14.07 2.97
C ILE A 202 8.83 -12.94 2.21
N PRO A 203 8.59 -12.73 0.90
CA PRO A 203 9.20 -11.62 0.17
C PRO A 203 8.83 -10.27 0.80
N LEU A 204 9.70 -9.27 0.68
CA LEU A 204 9.35 -7.92 1.09
C LEU A 204 8.24 -7.39 0.18
N VAL A 205 7.28 -6.66 0.73
CA VAL A 205 6.11 -6.21 -0.03
C VAL A 205 6.18 -4.72 -0.27
N SER A 206 5.79 -4.30 -1.47
CA SER A 206 5.60 -2.89 -1.82
C SER A 206 4.38 -2.71 -2.73
N LEU A 207 3.74 -1.55 -2.68
CA LEU A 207 2.73 -1.16 -3.67
C LEU A 207 3.33 -0.64 -5.00
N MET A 208 4.66 -0.59 -5.13
CA MET A 208 5.37 -0.05 -6.30
C MET A 208 4.83 1.34 -6.71
N ILE A 209 4.54 2.16 -5.70
CA ILE A 209 4.15 3.56 -5.87
C ILE A 209 5.37 4.41 -5.55
N ARG A 210 5.78 5.27 -6.49
CA ARG A 210 6.89 6.21 -6.30
C ARG A 210 6.58 7.14 -5.12
N ASP A 211 7.56 7.35 -4.26
CA ASP A 211 7.42 8.27 -3.14
C ASP A 211 7.22 9.71 -3.66
N ARG A 212 6.37 10.47 -2.97
CA ARG A 212 6.03 11.84 -3.42
C ARG A 212 7.14 12.84 -3.11
N GLN A 213 7.95 12.58 -2.10
CA GLN A 213 9.06 13.45 -1.70
C GLN A 213 10.34 13.07 -2.44
N ASN A 214 10.51 11.79 -2.77
CA ASN A 214 11.59 11.27 -3.57
C ASN A 214 11.03 10.36 -4.70
N PRO A 215 10.74 10.91 -5.89
CA PRO A 215 10.13 10.14 -6.98
C PRO A 215 11.02 9.02 -7.52
N CYS A 216 12.30 8.98 -7.12
CA CYS A 216 13.27 7.96 -7.47
C CYS A 216 13.24 6.75 -6.52
N LYS A 217 12.42 6.79 -5.46
CA LYS A 217 12.31 5.72 -4.47
C LYS A 217 10.90 5.16 -4.41
N ILE A 218 10.80 3.91 -3.98
CA ILE A 218 9.55 3.23 -3.68
C ILE A 218 9.53 2.82 -2.20
N CYS A 219 8.38 2.99 -1.56
CA CYS A 219 8.18 2.58 -0.18
C CYS A 219 7.99 1.06 -0.07
N LEU A 220 8.69 0.43 0.87
CA LEU A 220 8.43 -0.94 1.31
C LEU A 220 7.51 -0.95 2.51
N ASP A 221 6.51 -1.82 2.45
CA ASP A 221 5.36 -1.82 3.34
C ASP A 221 5.42 -2.91 4.42
N SER A 222 6.36 -3.86 4.32
CA SER A 222 6.56 -4.93 5.30
C SER A 222 8.03 -5.20 5.63
N GLY A 223 8.26 -5.89 6.75
CA GLY A 223 9.57 -6.46 7.08
C GLY A 223 10.59 -5.51 7.71
N HIS A 224 10.19 -4.57 8.57
CA HIS A 224 11.08 -3.57 9.19
C HIS A 224 12.36 -4.15 9.82
N HIS A 225 12.27 -5.18 10.67
CA HIS A 225 13.48 -5.80 11.26
C HIS A 225 14.34 -6.53 10.22
N ARG A 226 13.75 -7.08 9.15
CA ARG A 226 14.50 -7.68 8.03
C ARG A 226 15.22 -6.62 7.22
N TRP A 227 14.57 -5.49 6.98
CA TRP A 227 15.17 -4.33 6.34
C TRP A 227 16.40 -3.86 7.12
N ILE A 228 16.28 -3.69 8.44
CA ILE A 228 17.42 -3.28 9.29
C ILE A 228 18.54 -4.31 9.23
N ALA A 229 18.22 -5.60 9.39
CA ALA A 229 19.21 -6.67 9.30
C ALA A 229 19.95 -6.67 7.95
N LEU A 230 19.22 -6.54 6.83
CA LEU A 230 19.80 -6.43 5.50
C LEU A 230 20.69 -5.20 5.35
N LYS A 231 20.21 -4.05 5.83
CA LYS A 231 20.92 -2.77 5.72
C LYS A 231 22.27 -2.86 6.44
N GLU A 232 22.25 -3.32 7.68
CA GLU A 232 23.46 -3.47 8.49
C GLU A 232 24.44 -4.48 7.87
N LEU A 233 23.95 -5.64 7.38
CA LEU A 233 24.82 -6.62 6.70
C LEU A 233 25.41 -6.08 5.39
N SER A 234 24.63 -5.32 4.63
CA SER A 234 25.08 -4.70 3.38
C SER A 234 26.13 -3.63 3.64
N GLU A 235 25.94 -2.78 4.65
CA GLU A 235 26.89 -1.73 5.04
C GLU A 235 28.19 -2.33 5.59
N MET A 236 28.11 -3.48 6.26
CA MET A 236 29.28 -4.24 6.74
C MET A 236 29.97 -5.08 5.64
N GLY A 237 29.40 -5.18 4.44
CA GLY A 237 29.94 -6.01 3.37
C GLY A 237 29.93 -7.52 3.69
N GLN A 238 28.99 -7.97 4.51
CA GLN A 238 28.89 -9.36 4.98
C GLN A 238 27.90 -10.22 4.18
N LEU A 239 27.14 -9.62 3.25
CA LEU A 239 26.23 -10.37 2.40
C LEU A 239 27.02 -11.19 1.36
N PRO A 240 26.56 -12.41 1.01
CA PRO A 240 27.12 -13.18 -0.10
C PRO A 240 27.10 -12.39 -1.42
N ASP A 241 28.10 -12.60 -2.28
CA ASP A 241 28.25 -11.87 -3.55
C ASP A 241 27.05 -12.03 -4.50
N ASP A 242 26.42 -13.20 -4.48
CA ASP A 242 25.26 -13.56 -5.29
C ASP A 242 23.92 -13.28 -4.58
N PHE A 243 23.94 -12.72 -3.37
CA PHE A 243 22.74 -12.51 -2.58
C PHE A 243 21.71 -11.64 -3.29
N LYS A 244 20.45 -12.08 -3.26
CA LYS A 244 19.31 -11.38 -3.85
C LYS A 244 18.19 -11.19 -2.83
N ILE A 245 17.50 -10.06 -2.96
CA ILE A 245 16.38 -9.66 -2.11
C ILE A 245 15.10 -9.73 -2.96
N PRO A 246 14.16 -10.64 -2.64
CA PRO A 246 12.89 -10.70 -3.35
C PRO A 246 11.93 -9.64 -2.82
N VAL A 247 11.43 -8.81 -3.74
CA VAL A 247 10.39 -7.82 -3.50
C VAL A 247 9.18 -8.14 -4.36
N PHE A 248 8.02 -8.26 -3.72
CA PHE A 248 6.75 -8.56 -4.37
C PHE A 248 5.90 -7.29 -4.49
N ASP A 249 5.39 -7.02 -5.70
CA ASP A 249 4.38 -5.97 -5.90
C ASP A 249 3.03 -6.44 -5.38
N LEU A 250 2.55 -5.78 -4.34
CA LEU A 250 1.29 -6.06 -3.67
C LEU A 250 0.08 -5.96 -4.61
N LYS A 251 0.20 -5.23 -5.74
CA LYS A 251 -0.83 -5.25 -6.79
C LYS A 251 -1.04 -6.61 -7.42
N GLU A 252 0.03 -7.39 -7.53
CA GLU A 252 -0.01 -8.74 -8.10
C GLU A 252 -0.62 -9.74 -7.12
N LEU A 253 -0.79 -9.39 -5.83
CA LEU A 253 -1.37 -10.31 -4.85
C LEU A 253 -2.75 -10.81 -5.27
N ARG A 254 -3.53 -9.97 -5.96
CA ARG A 254 -4.87 -10.30 -6.46
C ARG A 254 -4.88 -11.56 -7.33
N SER A 255 -3.91 -11.70 -8.24
CA SER A 255 -3.85 -12.84 -9.16
C SER A 255 -3.39 -14.13 -8.47
N VAL A 256 -2.79 -14.00 -7.29
CA VAL A 256 -2.19 -15.09 -6.52
C VAL A 256 -3.12 -15.64 -5.44
N VAL A 257 -3.97 -14.79 -4.84
CA VAL A 257 -4.91 -15.21 -3.78
C VAL A 257 -6.25 -15.71 -4.33
N ARG A 258 -6.92 -16.60 -3.58
CA ARG A 258 -8.25 -17.12 -3.95
C ARG A 258 -9.31 -16.01 -3.97
N ASP A 259 -10.39 -16.22 -4.73
CA ASP A 259 -11.53 -15.29 -4.89
C ASP A 259 -12.09 -14.74 -3.56
N ARG A 260 -12.04 -15.53 -2.48
CA ARG A 260 -12.55 -15.10 -1.16
C ARG A 260 -11.79 -13.92 -0.54
N TYR A 261 -10.57 -13.63 -1.00
CA TYR A 261 -9.74 -12.52 -0.49
C TYR A 261 -9.50 -11.41 -1.52
N SER A 262 -9.81 -11.67 -2.79
CA SER A 262 -9.50 -10.76 -3.90
C SER A 262 -10.30 -9.46 -3.85
N SER A 263 -11.58 -9.49 -3.42
CA SER A 263 -12.45 -8.31 -3.36
C SER A 263 -11.96 -7.25 -2.36
N ASN A 264 -11.50 -7.66 -1.19
CA ASN A 264 -10.95 -6.77 -0.17
C ASN A 264 -9.62 -6.15 -0.61
N ILE A 265 -8.78 -6.93 -1.30
CA ILE A 265 -7.52 -6.45 -1.88
C ILE A 265 -7.79 -5.46 -3.01
N ASP A 266 -8.72 -5.75 -3.92
CA ASP A 266 -9.13 -4.84 -5.00
C ASP A 266 -9.61 -3.50 -4.46
N PHE A 267 -10.41 -3.55 -3.39
CA PHE A 267 -10.84 -2.35 -2.70
C PHE A 267 -9.62 -1.60 -2.15
N ALA A 268 -8.79 -2.23 -1.31
CA ALA A 268 -7.60 -1.64 -0.72
C ALA A 268 -6.68 -0.96 -1.75
N LEU A 269 -6.31 -1.70 -2.80
CA LEU A 269 -5.38 -1.24 -3.83
C LEU A 269 -5.91 -0.03 -4.60
N ARG A 270 -7.20 0.01 -4.97
CA ARG A 270 -7.80 1.16 -5.67
C ARG A 270 -7.67 2.47 -4.89
N TYR A 271 -7.77 2.41 -3.56
CA TYR A 271 -7.60 3.57 -2.70
C TYR A 271 -6.13 3.95 -2.50
N ALA A 272 -5.20 2.98 -2.47
CA ALA A 272 -3.78 3.28 -2.42
C ALA A 272 -3.33 4.19 -3.57
N PHE A 273 -3.78 3.89 -4.80
CA PHE A 273 -3.45 4.70 -5.99
C PHE A 273 -4.08 6.08 -5.97
N THR A 274 -5.34 6.18 -5.55
CA THR A 274 -6.11 7.41 -5.70
C THR A 274 -6.04 8.33 -4.48
N GLY A 275 -5.77 7.78 -3.29
CA GLY A 275 -5.82 8.48 -2.01
C GLY A 275 -4.48 9.00 -1.49
N GLY A 276 -3.37 8.80 -2.20
CA GLY A 276 -2.04 9.19 -1.71
C GLY A 276 -1.69 8.49 -0.40
N LYS A 277 -1.00 9.18 0.52
CA LYS A 277 -0.57 8.61 1.81
C LYS A 277 -1.73 8.03 2.64
N LEU A 278 -2.85 8.74 2.73
CA LEU A 278 -4.04 8.26 3.45
C LEU A 278 -4.63 6.99 2.83
N GLY A 279 -4.67 6.93 1.50
CA GLY A 279 -5.13 5.74 0.77
C GLY A 279 -4.18 4.57 0.91
N HIS A 280 -2.87 4.84 0.92
CA HIS A 280 -1.80 3.87 1.16
C HIS A 280 -1.91 3.26 2.57
N ASP A 281 -1.99 4.09 3.61
CA ASP A 281 -2.23 3.66 4.99
C ASP A 281 -3.51 2.83 5.13
N PHE A 282 -4.58 3.24 4.45
CA PHE A 282 -5.84 2.51 4.45
C PHE A 282 -5.69 1.13 3.83
N ALA A 283 -4.99 1.01 2.69
CA ALA A 283 -4.77 -0.25 2.02
C ALA A 283 -4.00 -1.24 2.90
N LEU A 284 -2.93 -0.77 3.55
CA LEU A 284 -2.15 -1.60 4.48
C LEU A 284 -3.00 -2.08 5.66
N ARG A 285 -3.87 -1.23 6.22
CA ARG A 285 -4.80 -1.64 7.29
C ARG A 285 -5.79 -2.71 6.83
N VAL A 286 -6.30 -2.64 5.60
CA VAL A 286 -7.21 -3.67 5.07
C VAL A 286 -6.48 -5.01 4.93
N ILE A 287 -5.25 -4.98 4.42
CA ILE A 287 -4.41 -6.17 4.25
C ILE A 287 -4.05 -6.78 5.60
N ALA A 288 -3.70 -5.95 6.58
CA ALA A 288 -3.33 -6.39 7.92
C ALA A 288 -4.54 -6.84 8.77
N LYS A 289 -5.77 -6.42 8.46
CA LYS A 289 -6.98 -6.90 9.16
C LYS A 289 -7.35 -8.34 8.81
N ASN A 290 -7.01 -8.80 7.60
CA ASN A 290 -7.27 -10.17 7.20
C ASN A 290 -6.07 -11.04 7.55
N TRP A 291 -6.29 -12.05 8.40
CA TRP A 291 -5.23 -12.90 8.92
C TRP A 291 -4.41 -13.58 7.82
N PHE A 292 -5.04 -13.98 6.71
CA PHE A 292 -4.40 -14.74 5.64
C PHE A 292 -3.49 -13.83 4.82
N THR A 293 -3.98 -12.65 4.42
CA THR A 293 -3.16 -11.68 3.69
C THR A 293 -2.06 -11.12 4.56
N ARG A 294 -2.33 -10.83 5.84
CA ARG A 294 -1.32 -10.45 6.83
C ARG A 294 -0.22 -11.49 6.93
N LEU A 295 -0.58 -12.76 7.13
CA LEU A 295 0.36 -13.87 7.21
C LEU A 295 1.21 -13.98 5.93
N CYS A 296 0.60 -13.90 4.74
CA CYS A 296 1.32 -14.07 3.48
C CYS A 296 2.18 -12.86 3.07
N THR A 297 1.90 -11.67 3.59
CA THR A 297 2.60 -10.41 3.20
C THR A 297 3.55 -9.89 4.28
N GLY A 298 3.36 -10.31 5.53
CA GLY A 298 4.05 -9.76 6.69
C GLY A 298 3.69 -8.31 7.01
N VAL A 299 2.60 -7.77 6.44
CA VAL A 299 2.09 -6.41 6.74
C VAL A 299 1.21 -6.49 7.99
N ASP A 300 1.68 -5.95 9.11
CA ASP A 300 0.98 -5.96 10.39
C ASP A 300 0.32 -4.61 10.74
N CYS A 301 -0.84 -4.69 11.42
CA CYS A 301 -1.46 -3.55 12.08
C CYS A 301 -0.65 -3.27 13.34
N SER A 302 0.27 -2.33 13.27
CA SER A 302 0.95 -1.82 14.46
C SER A 302 0.65 -0.35 14.67
#